data_AF-A0A7W1J3C3-F1
#
_entry.id   AF-A0A7W1J3C3-F1
#
_cell.length_a   1.000
_cell.length_b   1.000
_cell.length_c   1.000
_cell.angle_alpha   90.00
_cell.angle_beta   90.00
_cell.angle_gamma   90.00
#
_symmetry.space_group_name_H-M   'P 1'
#
loop_
_entity.id
_entity.type
_entity.pdbx_description
1 polymer ?
#
loop_
_entity_poly.entity_id
_entity_poly.type
_entity_poly.pdbx_seq_one_letter_code
_entity_poly.pdbx_strand_id
1 'polypeptide(L)' 'RTDITKGPGSRQAGLAMIYKLIEAAEGRWRKLTGAHLVALVRTGAEFRNGELVEGSKEKVAA' A
#
# COMPACT_ATOMS: atom_id res chain seq x y z
N ARG A 1 9.68 1.74 36.51
CA ARG A 1 8.48 1.96 35.67
C ARG A 1 8.72 1.27 34.34
N THR A 2 8.08 0.13 34.13
CA THR A 2 8.09 -0.59 32.85
C THR A 2 6.75 -1.31 32.76
N ASP A 3 5.77 -0.68 32.10
CA ASP A 3 4.55 -1.37 31.73
C ASP A 3 4.88 -2.24 30.52
N ILE A 4 5.21 -3.50 30.80
CA ILE A 4 5.34 -4.52 29.77
C ILE A 4 3.92 -4.88 29.34
N THR A 5 3.58 -4.57 28.09
CA THR A 5 2.30 -5.01 27.53
C THR A 5 2.36 -6.53 27.37
N LYS A 6 1.38 -7.24 27.94
CA LYS A 6 1.17 -8.64 27.60
C LYS A 6 0.69 -8.65 26.16
N GLY A 7 1.54 -9.12 25.25
CA GLY A 7 1.18 -9.30 23.84
C GLY A 7 -0.07 -10.19 23.67
N PRO A 8 -0.49 -10.50 22.44
CA PRO A 8 -1.82 -11.03 22.14
C PRO A 8 -2.15 -12.43 22.71
N GLY A 9 -1.26 -13.06 23.49
CA GLY A 9 -1.50 -14.35 24.16
C GLY A 9 -1.51 -15.57 23.23
N SER A 10 -1.73 -15.40 21.92
CA SER A 10 -1.59 -16.42 20.89
C SER A 10 -1.41 -15.81 19.50
N ARG A 11 -0.97 -16.61 18.52
CA ARG A 11 -0.86 -16.19 17.12
C ARG A 11 -2.21 -15.80 16.51
N GLN A 12 -3.27 -16.56 16.82
CA GLN A 12 -4.61 -16.30 16.29
C GLN A 12 -5.17 -14.98 16.81
N ALA A 13 -5.02 -14.72 18.11
CA ALA A 13 -5.42 -13.45 18.70
C ALA A 13 -4.63 -12.26 18.12
N GLY A 14 -3.35 -12.44 17.82
CA GLY A 14 -2.54 -11.42 17.16
C GLY A 14 -3.04 -11.10 15.74
N LEU A 15 -3.35 -12.13 14.94
CA LEU A 15 -3.90 -11.96 13.60
C LEU A 15 -5.28 -11.30 13.61
N ALA A 16 -6.15 -11.70 14.54
CA ALA A 16 -7.46 -11.07 14.71
C ALA A 16 -7.32 -9.58 15.09
N MET A 17 -6.37 -9.24 15.96
CA MET A 17 -6.07 -7.85 16.33
C MET A 17 -5.58 -7.04 15.12
N ILE A 18 -4.62 -7.57 14.34
CA ILE A 18 -4.11 -6.92 13.12
C ILE A 18 -5.25 -6.68 12.13
N TYR A 19 -6.09 -7.70 11.91
CA TYR A 19 -7.25 -7.58 11.02
C TYR A 19 -8.18 -6.45 11.47
N LYS A 20 -8.56 -6.40 12.75
CA LYS A 20 -9.42 -5.34 13.29
C LYS A 20 -8.79 -3.96 13.23
N LEU A 21 -7.47 -3.84 13.40
CA LEU A 21 -6.75 -2.58 13.23
C LEU A 21 -6.77 -2.09 11.78
N ILE A 22 -6.61 -3.00 10.82
CA ILE A 22 -6.68 -2.69 9.39
C ILE A 22 -8.12 -2.30 9.00
N GLU A 23 -9.11 -3.07 9.43
CA GLU A 23 -10.55 -2.81 9.20
C GLU A 23 -10.96 -1.44 9.77
N ALA A 24 -10.57 -1.12 11.01
CA ALA A 24 -10.86 0.18 11.61
C ALA A 24 -10.13 1.34 10.92
N ALA A 25 -9.01 1.07 10.25
CA ALA A 25 -8.26 2.08 9.54
C ALA A 25 -8.80 2.33 8.11
N GLU A 26 -9.48 1.37 7.50
CA GLU A 26 -9.96 1.40 6.11
C GLU A 26 -10.75 2.68 5.79
N GLY A 27 -11.72 3.05 6.63
CA GLY A 27 -12.54 4.25 6.44
C GLY A 27 -11.77 5.59 6.52
N ARG A 28 -10.51 5.55 6.94
CA ARG A 28 -9.64 6.72 7.14
C ARG A 28 -8.48 6.77 6.15
N TRP A 29 -8.32 5.75 5.31
CA TRP A 29 -7.21 5.70 4.38
C TRP A 29 -7.35 6.77 3.31
N ARG A 30 -6.30 7.57 3.16
CA ARG A 30 -6.19 8.47 2.02
C ARG A 30 -6.05 7.62 0.76
N LYS A 31 -6.90 7.87 -0.24
CA LYS A 31 -6.73 7.27 -1.57
C LYS A 31 -5.32 7.54 -2.09
N LEU A 32 -4.67 6.51 -2.64
CA LEU A 32 -3.41 6.68 -3.35
C LEU A 32 -3.64 7.59 -4.55
N THR A 33 -2.80 8.61 -4.73
CA THR A 33 -2.92 9.57 -5.83
C THR A 33 -2.92 8.87 -7.20
N GLY A 34 -2.13 7.80 -7.33
CA GLY A 34 -2.04 6.95 -8.53
C GLY A 34 -2.91 5.69 -8.49
N ALA A 35 -4.05 5.66 -7.79
CA ALA A 35 -4.88 4.45 -7.70
C ALA A 35 -5.29 3.87 -9.07
N HIS A 36 -5.46 4.72 -10.08
CA HIS A 36 -5.75 4.31 -11.46
C HIS A 36 -4.58 3.59 -12.16
N LEU A 37 -3.34 3.76 -11.67
CA LEU A 37 -2.14 3.12 -12.21
C LEU A 37 -1.89 1.71 -11.65
N VAL A 38 -2.62 1.30 -10.59
CA VAL A 38 -2.42 0.00 -9.92
C VAL A 38 -2.64 -1.17 -10.88
N ALA A 39 -3.54 -1.03 -11.85
CA ALA A 39 -3.74 -2.05 -12.88
C ALA A 39 -2.47 -2.26 -13.72
N LEU A 40 -1.75 -1.19 -14.07
CA LEU A 40 -0.53 -1.23 -14.86
C LEU A 40 0.64 -1.82 -14.07
N VAL A 41 0.74 -1.48 -12.78
CA VAL A 41 1.72 -2.08 -11.86
C VAL A 41 1.48 -3.59 -11.73
N ARG A 42 0.21 -4.01 -11.60
CA ARG A 42 -0.15 -5.43 -11.52
C ARG A 42 0.17 -6.21 -12.80
N THR A 43 0.10 -5.57 -13.96
CA THR A 43 0.50 -6.18 -15.24
C THR A 43 2.01 -6.17 -15.48
N GLY A 44 2.80 -5.63 -14.54
CA GLY A 44 4.26 -5.61 -14.62
C GLY A 44 4.85 -4.47 -15.47
N ALA A 45 4.11 -3.39 -15.67
CA ALA A 45 4.63 -2.23 -16.39
C ALA A 45 5.73 -1.53 -15.59
N GLU A 46 6.80 -1.09 -16.26
CA GLU A 46 7.91 -0.39 -15.60
C GLU A 46 7.55 1.05 -15.27
N PHE A 47 7.82 1.45 -14.02
CA PHE A 47 7.72 2.84 -13.59
C PHE A 47 9.09 3.33 -13.15
N ARG A 48 9.49 4.53 -13.59
CA ARG A 48 10.67 5.26 -13.08
C ARG A 48 10.21 6.57 -12.47
N ASN A 49 10.56 6.80 -11.20
CA ASN A 49 10.15 8.01 -10.46
C ASN A 49 8.63 8.28 -10.45
N GLY A 50 7.81 7.24 -10.58
CA GLY A 50 6.34 7.36 -10.64
C GLY A 50 5.76 7.60 -12.02
N GLU A 51 6.60 7.69 -13.06
CA GLU A 51 6.19 7.80 -14.46
C GLU A 51 6.28 6.44 -15.15
N LEU A 52 5.27 6.12 -15.96
CA LEU A 52 5.24 4.90 -16.77
C LEU A 52 6.29 4.98 -17.87
N VAL A 53 7.21 4.02 -17.91
CA VAL A 53 8.19 3.89 -18.98
C VAL A 53 7.55 3.12 -20.12
N GLU A 54 6.87 3.84 -21.02
CA GLU A 54 6.47 3.25 -22.30
C GLU A 54 7.70 3.10 -23.20
N GLY A 55 7.83 1.93 -23.82
CA GLY A 55 8.77 1.75 -24.93
C GLY A 55 8.43 2.73 -26.05
N SER A 56 9.23 3.79 -26.19
CA SER A 56 9.31 4.69 -27.35
C SER A 56 8.09 5.59 -27.65
N LYS A 57 7.77 6.53 -26.76
CA LYS A 57 7.38 7.89 -27.19
C LYS A 57 7.97 8.95 -26.27
N GLU A 58 9.19 9.34 -26.62
CA GLU A 58 9.76 10.64 -26.27
C GLU A 58 8.75 11.72 -26.68
N LYS A 59 7.98 12.26 -25.73
CA LYS A 59 7.28 13.53 -25.95
C LYS A 59 8.32 14.62 -25.81
N VAL A 60 9.03 14.90 -26.90
CA VAL A 60 9.73 16.18 -27.08
C VAL A 60 8.66 17.27 -27.04
N ALA A 61 8.60 18.01 -25.94
CA ALA A 61 7.85 19.25 -25.87
C ALA A 61 8.72 20.36 -26.46
N ALA A 62 8.16 21.04 -27.46
CA ALA A 62 8.70 22.24 -28.10
C ALA A 62 8.61 23.47 -27.19
#